data_AF-A0A411AFF0-F1
#
_entry.id   AF-A0A411AFF0-F1
#
_cell.length_a   1.000
_cell.length_b   1.000
_cell.length_c   1.000
_cell.angle_alpha   90.00
_cell.angle_beta   90.00
_cell.angle_gamma   90.00
#
_symmetry.space_group_name_H-M   'P 1'
#
loop_
_entity.id
_entity.type
_entity.pdbx_description
1 polymer ?
#
loop_
_entity_poly.entity_id
_entity_poly.type
_entity_poly.pdbx_seq_one_letter_code
_entity_poly.pdbx_strand_id
1 'polypeptide(L)'
;MSIFTEKQEALVNSSWEAFEKNIPHLSILFYSSILEKVPESKDMFSFLKDFDGIPHNNPTLEVHAEKIFEMTRDSAVQLRLNGKVEVVDEVTLDYLGYVHVQRGVIDPHFLVCYVY
;
A
#
# COMPACT_ATOMS: atom_id res chain seq x y z
N MET A 1 14.84 19.68 -2.73
CA MET A 1 13.77 18.81 -2.19
C MET A 1 12.77 19.71 -1.50
N SER A 2 11.49 19.67 -1.88
CA SER A 2 10.43 20.40 -1.17
C SER A 2 10.09 19.66 0.11
N ILE A 3 9.96 20.38 1.23
CA ILE A 3 9.54 19.83 2.52
C ILE A 3 8.06 19.42 2.42
N PHE A 4 7.69 18.29 3.03
CA PHE A 4 6.29 17.86 3.10
C PHE A 4 5.48 18.87 3.92
N THR A 5 4.41 19.40 3.33
CA THR A 5 3.67 20.54 3.88
C THR A 5 2.43 20.12 4.68
N GLU A 6 1.95 21.00 5.55
CA GLU A 6 0.68 20.82 6.28
C GLU A 6 -0.51 20.63 5.33
N LYS A 7 -0.52 21.35 4.19
CA LYS A 7 -1.56 21.16 3.17
C LYS A 7 -1.52 19.76 2.56
N GLN A 8 -0.33 19.20 2.33
CA GLN A 8 -0.19 17.84 1.81
C GLN A 8 -0.65 16.80 2.84
N GLU A 9 -0.28 16.96 4.10
CA GLU A 9 -0.77 16.11 5.20
C GLU A 9 -2.30 16.14 5.30
N ALA A 10 -2.90 17.34 5.31
CA ALA A 10 -4.34 17.51 5.40
C ALA A 10 -5.07 16.84 4.22
N LEU A 11 -4.52 16.92 3.00
CA LEU A 11 -5.07 16.23 1.83
C LEU A 11 -5.04 14.71 2.04
N VAL A 12 -3.89 14.15 2.42
CA VAL A 12 -3.75 12.70 2.65
C VAL A 12 -4.72 12.21 3.73
N ASN A 13 -4.84 12.93 4.85
CA ASN A 13 -5.76 12.57 5.93
C ASN A 13 -7.23 12.63 5.50
N SER A 14 -7.65 13.71 4.83
CA SER A 14 -9.03 13.84 4.35
C SER A 14 -9.39 12.80 3.28
N SER A 15 -8.44 12.45 2.41
CA SER A 15 -8.62 11.37 1.43
C SER A 15 -8.75 10.01 2.12
N TRP A 16 -7.94 9.74 3.15
CA TRP A 16 -8.03 8.52 3.94
C TRP A 16 -9.40 8.35 4.61
N GLU A 17 -9.93 9.38 5.26
CA GLU A 17 -11.26 9.34 5.93
C GLU A 17 -12.43 9.04 4.96
N ALA A 18 -12.29 9.41 3.69
CA ALA A 18 -13.24 9.05 2.65
C ALA A 18 -13.00 7.63 2.13
N PHE A 19 -11.73 7.25 2.00
CA PHE A 19 -11.28 5.98 1.42
C PHE A 19 -11.55 4.78 2.33
N GLU A 20 -11.27 4.88 3.63
CA GLU A 20 -11.40 3.79 4.60
C GLU A 20 -12.83 3.21 4.70
N LYS A 21 -13.84 3.99 4.28
CA LYS A 21 -15.24 3.56 4.28
C LYS A 21 -15.57 2.56 3.15
N ASN A 22 -14.66 2.38 2.19
CA ASN A 22 -14.87 1.57 0.99
C ASN A 22 -13.71 0.60 0.70
N ILE A 23 -12.96 0.18 1.74
CA ILE A 23 -11.85 -0.78 1.61
C ILE A 23 -12.20 -2.03 0.78
N PRO A 24 -13.38 -2.68 0.93
CA PRO A 24 -13.69 -3.86 0.13
C PRO A 24 -13.68 -3.60 -1.37
N HIS A 25 -14.22 -2.46 -1.82
CA HIS A 25 -14.21 -2.09 -3.23
C HIS A 25 -12.83 -1.61 -3.70
N LEU A 26 -12.18 -0.78 -2.89
CA LEU A 26 -10.93 -0.12 -3.26
C LEU A 26 -9.74 -1.08 -3.26
N SER A 27 -9.74 -2.10 -2.39
CA SER A 27 -8.76 -3.17 -2.40
C SER A 27 -8.79 -3.95 -3.72
N ILE A 28 -9.98 -4.30 -4.21
CA ILE A 28 -10.16 -4.97 -5.51
C ILE A 28 -9.65 -4.06 -6.64
N LEU A 29 -10.03 -2.78 -6.64
CA LEU A 29 -9.59 -1.83 -7.66
C LEU A 29 -8.06 -1.68 -7.65
N PHE A 30 -7.44 -1.58 -6.48
CA PHE A 30 -6.00 -1.43 -6.31
C PHE A 30 -5.22 -2.63 -6.87
N TYR A 31 -5.58 -3.86 -6.47
CA TYR A 31 -4.89 -5.04 -7.01
C TYR A 31 -5.19 -5.28 -8.48
N SER A 32 -6.43 -5.02 -8.94
CA SER A 32 -6.76 -5.12 -10.36
C SER A 32 -5.88 -4.18 -11.18
N SER A 33 -5.68 -2.95 -10.70
CA SER A 33 -4.83 -1.94 -11.33
C SER A 33 -3.35 -2.34 -11.39
N ILE A 34 -2.85 -2.98 -10.33
CA ILE A 34 -1.47 -3.52 -10.31
C ILE A 34 -1.34 -4.64 -11.33
N LEU A 35 -2.26 -5.62 -11.31
CA LEU A 35 -2.19 -6.79 -12.19
C LEU A 35 -2.48 -6.46 -13.66
N GLU A 36 -3.20 -5.38 -13.94
CA GLU A 36 -3.37 -4.88 -15.32
C GLU A 36 -2.03 -4.37 -15.89
N LYS A 37 -1.20 -3.73 -15.05
CA LYS A 37 0.10 -3.18 -15.45
C LYS A 37 1.23 -4.21 -15.40
N VAL A 38 1.20 -5.09 -14.39
CA VAL A 38 2.24 -6.10 -14.09
C VAL A 38 1.57 -7.41 -13.70
N PRO A 39 1.02 -8.17 -14.68
CA PRO A 39 0.32 -9.42 -14.42
C PRO A 39 1.16 -10.46 -13.67
N GLU A 40 2.47 -10.49 -13.92
CA GLU A 40 3.44 -11.40 -13.30
C GLU A 40 3.57 -11.19 -11.79
N SER A 41 3.18 -10.03 -11.27
CA SER A 41 3.22 -9.74 -9.84
C SER A 41 2.18 -10.53 -9.02
N LYS A 42 1.18 -11.15 -9.67
CA LYS A 42 0.16 -11.97 -9.00
C LYS A 42 0.76 -13.04 -8.09
N ASP A 43 1.81 -13.72 -8.56
CA ASP A 43 2.44 -14.83 -7.82
C ASP A 43 3.28 -14.36 -6.62
N MET A 44 3.54 -13.05 -6.52
CA MET A 44 4.20 -12.44 -5.37
C MET A 44 3.26 -12.33 -4.16
N PHE A 45 1.95 -12.31 -4.40
CA PHE A 45 0.92 -12.27 -3.37
C PHE A 45 0.40 -13.68 -3.09
N SER A 46 0.79 -14.26 -1.95
CA SER A 46 0.38 -15.63 -1.61
C SER A 46 -1.13 -15.82 -1.52
N PHE A 47 -1.88 -14.75 -1.18
CA PHE A 47 -3.35 -14.77 -1.10
C PHE A 47 -4.05 -14.64 -2.46
N LEU A 48 -3.32 -14.45 -3.56
CA LEU A 48 -3.84 -14.42 -4.93
C LEU A 48 -3.50 -15.67 -5.76
N LYS A 49 -2.51 -16.45 -5.31
CA LYS A 49 -1.92 -17.54 -6.10
C LYS A 49 -2.94 -18.57 -6.59
N ASP A 50 -3.90 -18.92 -5.73
CA ASP A 50 -4.87 -19.99 -5.98
C ASP A 50 -6.20 -19.50 -6.58
N PHE A 51 -6.29 -18.21 -6.95
CA PHE A 51 -7.50 -17.62 -7.53
C PHE A 51 -7.34 -17.31 -9.01
N ASP A 52 -8.37 -17.57 -9.80
CA ASP A 52 -8.45 -17.09 -11.19
C ASP A 52 -8.85 -15.61 -11.21
N GLY A 53 -7.88 -14.73 -10.92
CA GLY A 53 -8.05 -13.27 -10.87
C GLY A 53 -8.05 -12.71 -9.45
N ILE A 54 -8.69 -11.55 -9.26
CA ILE A 54 -8.82 -10.90 -7.95
C ILE A 54 -10.05 -11.46 -7.21
N PRO A 55 -9.88 -12.11 -6.05
CA PRO A 55 -11.00 -12.64 -5.29
C PRO A 55 -11.80 -11.52 -4.66
N HIS A 56 -13.13 -11.58 -4.83
CA HIS A 56 -14.07 -10.70 -4.14
C HIS A 56 -14.33 -11.23 -2.72
N ASN A 57 -14.56 -10.32 -1.76
CA ASN A 57 -14.83 -10.64 -0.35
C ASN A 57 -13.73 -11.49 0.29
N ASN A 58 -12.46 -11.21 -0.02
CA ASN A 58 -11.30 -11.90 0.56
C ASN A 58 -10.73 -11.05 1.71
N PRO A 59 -10.89 -11.47 2.99
CA PRO A 59 -10.47 -10.68 4.13
C PRO A 59 -8.96 -10.40 4.15
N THR A 60 -8.13 -11.34 3.66
CA THR A 60 -6.67 -11.15 3.62
C THR A 60 -6.27 -10.08 2.60
N LEU A 61 -6.94 -10.06 1.45
CA LEU A 61 -6.73 -9.04 0.43
C LEU A 61 -7.12 -7.65 0.94
N GLU A 62 -8.28 -7.56 1.62
CA GLU A 62 -8.79 -6.31 2.20
C GLU A 62 -7.86 -5.77 3.28
N VAL A 63 -7.46 -6.61 4.25
CA VAL A 63 -6.54 -6.22 5.33
C VAL A 63 -5.17 -5.81 4.78
N HIS A 64 -4.64 -6.52 3.77
CA HIS A 64 -3.35 -6.14 3.19
C HIS A 64 -3.42 -4.81 2.44
N ALA A 65 -4.51 -4.55 1.71
CA ALA A 65 -4.71 -3.26 1.05
C ALA A 65 -4.85 -2.13 2.07
N GLU A 66 -5.72 -2.30 3.07
CA GLU A 66 -5.90 -1.36 4.17
C GLU A 66 -4.56 -1.01 4.83
N LYS A 67 -3.72 -2.03 5.09
CA LYS A 67 -2.41 -1.82 5.71
C LYS A 67 -1.48 -0.94 4.86
N ILE A 68 -1.44 -1.16 3.55
CA ILE A 68 -0.63 -0.33 2.64
C ILE A 68 -1.08 1.13 2.70
N PHE A 69 -2.39 1.36 2.66
CA PHE A 69 -2.95 2.71 2.65
C PHE A 69 -2.75 3.44 3.99
N GLU A 70 -3.01 2.76 5.10
CA GLU A 70 -2.77 3.27 6.46
C GLU A 70 -1.30 3.64 6.64
N MET A 71 -0.37 2.72 6.32
CA MET A 71 1.06 2.97 6.44
C MET A 71 1.55 4.12 5.56
N THR A 72 0.96 4.29 4.37
CA THR A 72 1.28 5.41 3.48
C THR A 72 0.82 6.74 4.09
N ARG A 73 -0.38 6.77 4.65
CA ARG A 73 -0.94 7.95 5.33
C ARG A 73 -0.14 8.30 6.58
N ASP A 74 0.21 7.32 7.40
CA ASP A 74 1.02 7.57 8.60
C ASP A 74 2.44 8.01 8.26
N SER A 75 3.02 7.49 7.18
CA SER A 75 4.30 7.98 6.66
C SER A 75 4.25 9.45 6.25
N ALA A 76 3.13 9.91 5.68
CA ALA A 76 2.93 11.32 5.34
C ALA A 76 2.88 12.22 6.59
N VAL A 77 2.16 11.78 7.63
CA VAL A 77 2.09 12.47 8.93
C VAL A 77 3.49 12.56 9.57
N GLN A 78 4.23 11.45 9.58
CA GLN A 78 5.59 11.42 10.13
C GLN A 78 6.57 12.29 9.35
N LEU A 79 6.50 12.27 8.01
CA LEU A 79 7.30 13.17 7.18
C LEU A 79 7.04 14.63 7.52
N ARG A 80 5.80 15.01 7.81
CA ARG A 80 5.45 16.38 8.20
C ARG A 80 5.98 16.75 9.58
N LEU A 81 5.82 15.86 10.56
CA LEU A 81 6.17 16.11 11.96
C LEU A 81 7.68 16.01 12.21
N ASN A 82 8.31 14.97 11.67
CA ASN A 82 9.67 14.55 12.01
C ASN A 82 10.67 14.82 10.89
N GLY A 83 10.20 15.14 9.67
CA GLY A 83 11.06 15.27 8.48
C GLY A 83 11.59 13.95 7.94
N LYS A 84 11.17 12.81 8.51
CA LYS A 84 11.53 11.45 8.11
C LYS A 84 10.40 10.48 8.46
N VAL A 85 10.36 9.35 7.77
CA VAL A 85 9.48 8.22 8.10
C VAL A 85 10.17 7.37 9.16
N GLU A 86 9.45 7.06 10.23
CA GLU A 86 9.83 6.11 11.27
C GLU A 86 8.68 5.12 11.43
N VAL A 87 8.80 3.90 10.89
CA VAL A 87 7.75 2.89 11.07
C VAL A 87 7.81 2.43 12.53
N VAL A 88 6.89 2.95 13.35
CA VAL A 88 6.76 2.70 14.80
C VAL A 88 5.79 1.57 15.14
N ASP A 89 5.18 0.95 14.14
CA ASP A 89 4.14 -0.06 14.33
C ASP A 89 4.72 -1.47 14.61
N GLU A 90 3.87 -2.47 14.86
CA GLU A 90 4.27 -3.87 15.18
C GLU A 90 5.28 -4.48 14.19
N VAL A 91 5.30 -3.97 12.96
CA VAL A 91 6.14 -4.41 11.86
C VAL A 91 7.27 -3.40 11.61
N THR A 92 8.52 -3.81 11.85
CA THR A 92 9.71 -2.96 11.62
C THR A 92 10.00 -2.76 10.14
N LEU A 93 10.67 -1.65 9.78
CA LEU A 93 11.19 -1.43 8.41
C LEU A 93 12.07 -2.58 7.93
N ASP A 94 12.88 -3.16 8.83
CA ASP A 94 13.74 -4.30 8.52
C ASP A 94 12.93 -5.54 8.12
N TYR A 95 11.83 -5.82 8.83
CA TYR A 95 10.96 -6.94 8.48
C TYR A 95 10.23 -6.71 7.16
N LEU A 96 9.74 -5.49 6.91
CA LEU A 96 9.15 -5.14 5.62
C LEU A 96 10.16 -5.35 4.49
N GLY A 97 11.38 -4.81 4.64
CA GLY A 97 12.45 -4.98 3.67
C GLY A 97 12.75 -6.46 3.41
N TYR A 98 12.89 -7.26 4.47
CA TYR A 98 13.10 -8.70 4.38
C TYR A 98 11.98 -9.39 3.58
N VAL A 99 10.71 -9.14 3.90
CA VAL A 99 9.58 -9.77 3.20
C VAL A 99 9.55 -9.36 1.73
N HIS A 100 9.75 -8.08 1.41
CA HIS A 100 9.75 -7.60 0.02
C HIS A 100 10.88 -8.24 -0.79
N VAL A 101 12.07 -8.39 -0.21
CA VAL A 101 13.20 -9.10 -0.85
C VAL A 101 12.88 -10.58 -1.04
N GLN A 102 12.33 -11.27 -0.03
CA GLN A 102 11.93 -12.68 -0.13
C GLN A 102 10.86 -12.92 -1.21
N ARG A 103 9.99 -11.95 -1.46
CA ARG A 103 8.97 -12.00 -2.51
C ARG A 103 9.45 -11.54 -3.88
N GLY A 104 10.71 -11.13 -4.01
CA GLY A 104 11.29 -10.68 -5.28
C GLY A 104 10.81 -9.30 -5.72
N VAL A 105 10.41 -8.43 -4.78
CA VAL A 105 10.01 -7.05 -5.10
C VAL A 105 11.22 -6.25 -5.54
N ILE A 106 11.12 -5.61 -6.71
CA ILE A 106 12.14 -4.78 -7.33
C ILE A 106 11.59 -3.36 -7.57
N ASP A 107 12.46 -2.40 -7.85
CA ASP A 107 12.10 -0.98 -8.02
C ASP A 107 10.87 -0.74 -8.94
N PRO A 108 10.75 -1.40 -10.12
CA PRO A 108 9.57 -1.25 -10.98
C PRO A 108 8.24 -1.60 -10.31
N HIS A 109 8.21 -2.55 -9.37
CA HIS A 109 6.98 -2.95 -8.68
C HIS A 109 6.48 -1.83 -7.76
N PHE A 110 7.39 -1.10 -7.09
CA PHE A 110 7.00 0.08 -6.31
C PHE A 110 6.45 1.20 -7.20
N LEU A 111 7.06 1.41 -8.38
CA LEU A 111 6.61 2.42 -9.36
C LEU A 111 5.17 2.21 -9.83
N VAL A 112 4.75 0.97 -9.98
CA VAL A 112 3.38 0.62 -10.41
C VAL A 112 2.35 0.98 -9.34
N CYS A 113 2.73 0.93 -8.06
CA CYS A 113 1.89 1.30 -6.93
C CYS A 113 1.73 2.83 -6.73
N TYR A 114 2.59 3.67 -7.32
CA TYR A 114 2.54 5.13 -7.16
C TYR A 114 1.57 5.86 -8.11
N VAL A 115 1.01 5.18 -9.13
CA VAL A 115 0.28 5.84 -10.21
C VAL A 115 -1.23 5.74 -10.03
N TYR A 116 -1.81 6.66 -9.24
CA TYR A 116 -3.16 7.23 -9.41
C TYR A 116 -3.18 8.68 -8.93
#